data_AF-A0AAV0XFU6-F1
#
_entry.id   AF-A0AAV0XFU6-F1
#
_cell.length_a   1.000
_cell.length_b   1.000
_cell.length_c   1.000
_cell.angle_alpha   90.00
_cell.angle_beta   90.00
_cell.angle_gamma   90.00
#
_symmetry.space_group_name_H-M   'P 1'
#
loop_
_entity.id
_entity.type
_entity.pdbx_description
1 polymer ?
#
loop_
_entity_poly.entity_id
_entity_poly.type
_entity_poly.pdbx_seq_one_letter_code
_entity_poly.pdbx_strand_id
1 'polypeptide(L)'
;MAGRKCVIEPSLVIDAVIFFKESVIITDENGEKKVAVATDRVWSDISSKLDNRMSASAIHTFVYKGRHGIKEQLGFLPPTTFPVSTNIIDENQLSNGSGT
;
A
#
# COMPACT_ATOMS: atom_id res chain seq x y z
N MET A 1 -23.53 -8.87 -12.31
CA MET A 1 -22.37 -9.23 -11.46
C MET A 1 -22.07 -8.03 -10.57
N ALA A 2 -22.64 -7.98 -9.36
CA ALA A 2 -22.28 -6.92 -8.41
C ALA A 2 -20.85 -7.19 -7.94
N GLY A 3 -19.94 -6.24 -8.16
CA GLY A 3 -18.58 -6.33 -7.68
C GLY A 3 -18.58 -6.62 -6.18
N ARG A 4 -17.76 -7.57 -5.73
CA ARG A 4 -17.64 -7.85 -4.29
C ARG A 4 -17.19 -6.55 -3.61
N LYS A 5 -18.03 -6.01 -2.72
CA LYS A 5 -17.64 -4.91 -1.83
C LYS A 5 -16.37 -5.36 -1.10
N CYS A 6 -15.34 -4.51 -1.08
CA CYS A 6 -14.16 -4.78 -0.26
C CYS A 6 -14.63 -5.10 1.16
N VAL A 7 -14.41 -6.34 1.61
CA VAL A 7 -14.90 -6.82 2.91
C VAL A 7 -14.16 -6.15 4.06
N ILE A 8 -12.99 -5.57 3.77
CA ILE A 8 -12.11 -4.94 4.75
C ILE A 8 -11.57 -3.61 4.24
N GLU A 9 -11.49 -2.64 5.16
CA GLU A 9 -10.93 -1.33 4.90
C GLU A 9 -9.40 -1.41 4.77
N PRO A 10 -8.76 -0.71 3.82
CA PRO A 10 -7.30 -0.76 3.65
C PRO A 10 -6.52 -0.33 4.90
N SER A 11 -7.06 0.61 5.69
CA SER A 11 -6.48 1.06 6.97
C SER A 11 -6.28 -0.10 7.94
N LEU A 12 -7.29 -0.95 8.12
CA LEU A 12 -7.22 -2.13 8.99
C LEU A 12 -6.15 -3.13 8.54
N VAL A 13 -5.98 -3.30 7.22
CA VAL A 13 -4.93 -4.16 6.66
C VAL A 13 -3.56 -3.56 6.95
N ILE A 14 -3.40 -2.25 6.79
CA ILE A 14 -2.15 -1.53 7.10
C ILE A 14 -1.80 -1.67 8.58
N ASP A 15 -2.75 -1.40 9.48
CA ASP A 15 -2.55 -1.50 10.93
C ASP A 15 -2.13 -2.92 11.34
N ALA A 16 -2.79 -3.94 10.79
CA ALA A 16 -2.41 -5.33 11.06
C ALA A 16 -1.00 -5.65 10.54
N VAL A 17 -0.63 -5.19 9.35
CA VAL A 17 0.72 -5.41 8.82
C VAL A 17 1.78 -4.69 9.65
N ILE A 18 1.51 -3.46 10.12
CA ILE A 18 2.42 -2.69 10.98
C ILE A 18 2.59 -3.36 12.34
N PHE A 19 1.53 -3.95 12.88
CA PHE A 19 1.63 -4.73 14.12
C PHE A 19 2.65 -5.87 14.01
N PHE A 20 2.76 -6.50 12.83
CA PHE A 20 3.73 -7.57 12.54
C PHE A 20 5.00 -7.07 11.84
N LYS A 21 5.32 -5.77 11.92
CA LYS A 21 6.42 -5.12 11.18
C LYS A 21 7.75 -5.89 11.25
N GLU A 22 8.14 -6.34 12.44
CA GLU A 22 9.43 -7.04 12.64
C GLU A 22 9.48 -8.42 11.96
N SER A 23 8.33 -9.07 11.78
CA SER A 23 8.23 -10.35 11.08
C SER A 23 8.02 -10.17 9.57
N VAL A 24 7.44 -9.04 9.15
CA VAL A 24 7.20 -8.70 7.74
C VAL A 24 8.47 -8.23 7.05
N ILE A 25 9.39 -7.60 7.79
CA ILE A 25 10.65 -7.07 7.25
C ILE A 25 11.77 -8.06 7.55
N ILE A 26 12.31 -8.67 6.50
CA ILE A 26 13.47 -9.55 6.59
C ILE A 26 14.69 -8.78 6.10
N THR A 27 15.80 -8.86 6.83
CA THR A 27 17.09 -8.32 6.38
C THR A 27 17.85 -9.42 5.66
N ASP A 28 18.25 -9.16 4.42
CA ASP A 28 19.05 -10.09 3.63
C ASP A 28 20.52 -10.12 4.10
N GLU A 29 21.31 -11.07 3.60
CA GLU A 29 22.75 -11.19 3.86
C GLU A 29 23.53 -9.92 3.48
N ASN A 30 23.02 -9.15 2.52
CA ASN A 30 23.57 -7.88 2.08
C ASN A 30 23.19 -6.68 3.00
N GLY A 31 22.45 -6.91 4.08
CA GLY A 31 21.91 -5.86 4.94
C GLY A 31 20.70 -5.12 4.36
N GLU A 32 20.18 -5.56 3.21
CA GLU A 32 19.03 -4.95 2.56
C GLU A 32 17.71 -5.42 3.19
N LYS A 33 16.81 -4.48 3.48
CA LYS A 33 15.45 -4.78 3.95
C LYS A 33 14.62 -5.30 2.79
N LYS A 34 13.97 -6.44 2.97
CA LYS A 34 13.04 -7.08 2.02
C LYS A 34 11.73 -7.44 2.72
N VAL A 35 10.67 -7.57 1.93
CA VAL A 35 9.38 -8.07 2.42
C VAL A 35 9.46 -9.59 2.54
N ALA A 36 8.90 -10.16 3.61
CA ALA A 36 8.84 -11.59 3.82
C ALA A 36 8.24 -12.33 2.63
N VAL A 37 8.77 -13.52 2.32
CA VAL A 37 8.32 -14.32 1.18
C VAL A 37 6.86 -14.72 1.34
N ALA A 38 6.13 -14.91 0.23
CA ALA A 38 4.70 -15.22 0.27
C ALA A 38 4.30 -16.48 1.06
N THR A 39 5.25 -17.42 1.24
CA THR A 39 5.06 -18.66 1.99
C THR A 39 5.36 -18.53 3.48
N ASP A 40 5.80 -17.36 3.93
CA ASP A 40 6.09 -17.12 5.34
C ASP A 40 4.81 -17.17 6.18
N ARG A 41 4.91 -17.75 7.38
CA ARG A 41 3.78 -17.90 8.31
C ARG A 41 3.22 -16.56 8.78
N VAL A 42 4.02 -15.49 8.76
CA VAL A 42 3.60 -14.15 9.16
C VAL A 42 2.34 -13.70 8.42
N TRP A 43 2.19 -14.09 7.15
CA TRP A 43 1.01 -13.75 6.36
C TRP A 43 -0.25 -14.45 6.84
N SER A 44 -0.12 -15.68 7.34
CA SER A 44 -1.21 -16.43 7.99
C SER A 44 -1.56 -15.85 9.35
N ASP A 45 -0.57 -15.37 10.11
CA ASP A 45 -0.78 -14.71 11.40
C ASP A 45 -1.52 -13.37 11.22
N ILE A 46 -1.13 -12.57 10.22
CA ILE A 46 -1.83 -11.33 9.85
C ILE A 46 -3.25 -11.65 9.36
N SER A 47 -3.42 -12.69 8.54
CA SER A 47 -4.75 -13.13 8.08
C SER A 47 -5.65 -13.49 9.26
N SER A 48 -5.12 -14.22 10.24
CA SER A 48 -5.83 -14.59 11.47
C SER A 48 -6.19 -13.36 12.31
N LYS A 49 -5.31 -12.37 12.39
CA LYS A 49 -5.58 -11.08 13.05
C LYS A 49 -6.70 -10.28 12.39
N LEU A 50 -6.89 -10.47 11.08
CA LEU A 50 -7.97 -9.87 10.29
C LEU A 50 -9.22 -10.77 10.21
N ASP A 51 -9.41 -11.70 11.16
CA ASP A 51 -10.50 -12.68 11.17
C ASP A 51 -10.62 -13.49 9.87
N ASN A 52 -9.49 -13.78 9.21
CA ASN A 52 -9.40 -14.43 7.90
C ASN A 52 -10.21 -13.74 6.79
N ARG A 53 -10.52 -12.44 6.95
CA ARG A 53 -11.24 -11.64 5.94
C ARG A 53 -10.42 -11.37 4.67
N MET A 54 -9.10 -11.54 4.76
CA MET A 54 -8.16 -11.41 3.67
C MET A 54 -7.15 -12.56 3.72
N SER A 55 -6.92 -13.24 2.59
CA SER A 55 -5.99 -14.37 2.54
C SER A 55 -4.55 -13.92 2.70
N ALA A 56 -3.70 -14.78 3.26
CA ALA A 56 -2.25 -14.58 3.40
C ALA A 56 -1.60 -14.09 2.09
N SER A 57 -1.91 -14.74 0.96
CA SER A 57 -1.40 -14.37 -0.36
C SER A 57 -1.91 -13.02 -0.86
N ALA A 58 -3.14 -12.63 -0.52
CA ALA A 58 -3.67 -11.30 -0.84
C ALA A 58 -2.97 -10.22 -0.01
N ILE A 59 -2.72 -10.47 1.29
CA ILE A 59 -2.01 -9.56 2.19
C ILE A 59 -0.57 -9.37 1.69
N HIS A 60 0.14 -10.46 1.37
CA HIS A 60 1.47 -10.38 0.78
C HIS A 60 1.47 -9.53 -0.51
N THR A 61 0.49 -9.76 -1.40
CA THR A 61 0.37 -8.98 -2.64
C THR A 61 0.09 -7.50 -2.37
N PHE A 62 -0.74 -7.19 -1.37
CA PHE A 62 -1.05 -5.82 -0.95
C PHE A 62 0.21 -5.07 -0.50
N VAL A 63 1.02 -5.70 0.36
CA VAL A 63 2.30 -5.16 0.83
C VAL A 63 3.33 -5.07 -0.30
N TYR A 64 3.48 -6.14 -1.08
CA TYR A 64 4.47 -6.23 -2.15
C TYR A 64 4.23 -5.17 -3.24
N LYS A 65 2.96 -4.91 -3.59
CA LYS A 65 2.59 -3.84 -4.52
C LYS A 65 2.69 -2.44 -3.92
N GLY A 66 2.94 -2.31 -2.62
CA GLY A 66 3.10 -1.02 -1.95
C GLY A 66 1.84 -0.16 -1.99
N ARG A 67 0.65 -0.76 -1.99
CA ARG A 67 -0.60 0.00 -2.04
C ARG A 67 -0.74 0.87 -0.79
N HIS A 68 -1.33 2.05 -0.94
CA HIS A 68 -1.57 2.99 0.17
C HIS A 68 -0.29 3.39 0.95
N GLY A 69 0.88 3.40 0.30
CA GLY A 69 2.13 3.80 0.94
C GLY A 69 2.62 2.85 2.05
N ILE A 70 2.10 1.62 2.12
CA ILE A 70 2.44 0.66 3.18
C ILE A 70 3.94 0.35 3.28
N LYS A 71 4.67 0.40 2.14
CA LYS A 71 6.11 0.22 2.12
C LYS A 71 6.85 1.34 2.85
N GLU A 72 6.40 2.58 2.70
CA GLU A 72 6.98 3.74 3.38
C GLU A 72 6.73 3.64 4.90
N GLN A 73 5.53 3.19 5.30
CA GLN A 73 5.18 2.97 6.70
C GLN A 73 6.00 1.82 7.34
N LEU A 74 6.35 0.81 6.55
CA LEU A 74 7.28 -0.26 6.94
C LEU A 74 8.75 0.22 6.97
N GLY A 75 9.05 1.43 6.49
CA GLY A 75 10.40 1.99 6.47
C GLY A 75 11.24 1.53 5.28
N PHE A 76 10.61 1.06 4.21
CA PHE A 76 11.24 0.98 2.90
C PHE A 76 11.34 2.39 2.32
N LEU A 77 12.48 2.73 1.74
CA LEU A 77 12.62 3.98 1.00
C LEU A 77 11.67 3.93 -0.21
N PRO A 78 11.00 5.05 -0.54
CA PRO A 78 10.26 5.11 -1.78
C PRO A 78 11.24 4.79 -2.92
N PRO A 79 10.85 3.97 -3.92
CA PRO A 79 11.62 3.91 -5.14
C PRO A 79 11.73 5.35 -5.63
N THR A 80 12.96 5.83 -5.88
CA THR A 80 13.27 7.20 -6.30
C THR A 80 12.37 7.57 -7.47
N THR A 81 11.22 8.14 -7.17
CA THR A 81 10.23 8.50 -8.16
C THR A 81 10.61 9.91 -8.51
N PHE A 82 11.32 10.07 -9.62
CA PHE A 82 11.46 11.38 -10.25
C PHE A 82 10.07 12.01 -10.27
N PRO A 83 9.91 13.27 -9.85
CA PRO A 83 8.60 13.89 -9.82
C PRO A 83 8.02 13.82 -11.23
N VAL A 84 6.93 13.08 -11.40
CA VAL A 84 6.04 13.27 -12.54
C VAL A 84 5.53 14.70 -12.36
N SER A 85 6.13 15.61 -13.11
CA SER A 85 5.66 16.98 -13.25
C SER A 85 4.26 16.90 -13.82
N THR A 86 3.27 16.87 -12.92
CA THR A 86 1.88 16.97 -13.31
C THR A 86 1.67 18.45 -13.54
N ASN A 87 1.84 18.89 -14.79
CA ASN A 87 1.29 20.16 -15.26
C ASN A 87 -0.23 20.08 -15.04
N ILE A 88 -0.68 20.49 -13.85
CA ILE A 88 -2.05 20.87 -13.62
C ILE A 88 -2.21 22.17 -14.40
N ILE A 89 -2.80 22.09 -15.59
CA ILE A 89 -3.34 23.26 -16.25
C ILE A 89 -4.51 23.68 -15.37
N ASP A 90 -4.26 24.72 -14.59
CA ASP A 90 -5.24 25.53 -13.89
C ASP A 90 -6.11 26.22 -14.96
N GLU A 91 -7.15 25.54 -15.43
CA GLU A 91 -8.27 26.20 -16.12
C GLU A 91 -9.41 26.37 -15.14
N ASN A 92 -9.24 27.31 -14.20
CA ASN A 92 -10.39 28.02 -13.67
C ASN A 92 -9.99 29.42 -13.16
N GLN A 93 -9.87 30.36 -14.09
CA GLN A 93 -10.04 31.77 -13.76
C GLN A 93 -11.20 32.35 -14.58
N LEU A 94 -12.15 32.85 -13.81
CA LEU A 94 -13.41 33.45 -14.18
C LEU A 94 -13.26 34.69 -15.09
N SER A 95 -14.18 34.78 -16.05
CA SER A 95 -15.12 35.90 -16.26
C SER A 95 -14.55 37.28 -16.66
N ASN A 96 -14.95 37.77 -17.85
CA ASN A 96 -15.86 38.93 -18.03
C ASN A 96 -15.69 39.58 -19.43
N GLY A 97 -16.81 39.78 -20.14
CA GLY A 97 -17.12 41.10 -20.70
C GLY A 97 -16.87 41.38 -22.19
N SER A 98 -17.99 41.29 -22.92
CA SER A 98 -18.50 42.24 -23.94
C SER A 98 -17.80 42.36 -25.31
N GLY A 99 -18.60 42.09 -26.33
CA GLY A 99 -18.32 42.44 -27.72
C GLY A 99 -18.75 43.86 -28.08
N THR A 100 -18.33 44.19 -29.31
CA THR A 100 -18.49 45.40 -30.14
C THR A 100 -17.72 46.64 -29.71
#